data_AF-A0A8T9ASX5-F1
#
_entry.id   AF-A0A8T9ASX5-F1
#
_cell.length_a   1.000
_cell.length_b   1.000
_cell.length_c   1.000
_cell.angle_alpha   90.00
_cell.angle_beta   90.00
_cell.angle_gamma   90.00
#
_symmetry.space_group_name_H-M   'P 1'
#
loop_
_entity.id
_entity.type
_entity.pdbx_description
1 polymer ?
#
loop_
_entity_poly.entity_id
_entity_poly.type
_entity_poly.pdbx_seq_one_letter_code
_entity_poly.pdbx_strand_id
1 'polypeptide(L)'
;GGNSGGGNSGGNGGNNGGGSGDNSGGNGNGTGGNSATDGSGDNSASGKGQSTKGVSHVNVTTGDKVEVSGNKITVTHPDGITEKIENGRFKMKDALGRTIIDRLATPADASRLKAL
;
A
#
# COMPACT_ATOMS: atom_id res chain seq x y z
N GLY A 1 7.55 45.26 -20.53
CA GLY A 1 8.85 45.03 -19.87
C GLY A 1 8.76 43.71 -19.16
N GLY A 2 9.62 42.74 -19.46
CA GLY A 2 11.00 42.66 -18.94
C GLY A 2 10.92 41.94 -17.58
N ASN A 3 11.70 40.94 -17.22
CA ASN A 3 13.07 40.64 -17.60
C ASN A 3 13.41 39.20 -17.17
N SER A 4 14.38 38.65 -17.90
CA SER A 4 15.06 37.37 -17.78
C SER A 4 15.68 37.08 -16.41
N GLY A 5 15.88 35.79 -16.12
CA GLY A 5 16.69 35.31 -15.00
C GLY A 5 17.20 33.89 -15.25
N GLY A 6 18.04 33.72 -16.28
CA GLY A 6 18.79 32.49 -16.51
C GLY A 6 19.93 32.34 -15.49
N GLY A 7 20.13 31.13 -15.01
CA GLY A 7 21.26 30.73 -14.16
C GLY A 7 21.73 29.33 -14.56
N ASN A 8 22.71 29.29 -15.45
CA ASN A 8 23.58 28.14 -15.73
C ASN A 8 24.80 28.24 -14.80
N SER A 9 25.22 27.15 -14.15
CA SER A 9 26.64 26.80 -13.87
C SER A 9 26.79 25.74 -12.77
N GLY A 10 27.68 24.76 -13.04
CA GLY A 10 28.28 23.84 -12.06
C GLY A 10 27.95 22.38 -12.37
N GLY A 11 28.80 21.53 -12.97
CA GLY A 11 30.25 21.55 -13.00
C GLY A 11 30.80 20.31 -12.27
N ASN A 12 31.04 19.26 -13.05
CA ASN A 12 32.15 18.29 -12.95
C ASN A 12 32.33 17.39 -11.71
N GLY A 13 32.53 16.09 -11.98
CA GLY A 13 33.57 15.28 -11.31
C GLY A 13 33.10 14.09 -10.47
N GLY A 14 33.41 12.87 -10.92
CA GLY A 14 33.45 11.70 -10.04
C GLY A 14 33.30 10.32 -10.70
N ASN A 15 34.22 9.92 -11.59
CA ASN A 15 34.41 8.51 -11.92
C ASN A 15 35.31 7.86 -10.86
N ASN A 16 34.83 6.81 -10.18
CA ASN A 16 35.59 5.69 -9.58
C ASN A 16 34.54 4.76 -8.93
N GLY A 17 34.47 3.44 -9.08
CA GLY A 17 35.42 2.43 -9.52
C GLY A 17 35.18 1.19 -8.65
N GLY A 18 34.96 0.03 -9.27
CA GLY A 18 35.27 -1.30 -8.69
C GLY A 18 34.16 -2.09 -8.00
N GLY A 19 34.04 -3.37 -8.38
CA GLY A 19 33.66 -4.43 -7.45
C GLY A 19 32.53 -5.37 -7.89
N SER A 20 32.84 -6.33 -8.78
CA SER A 20 32.03 -7.53 -9.03
C SER A 20 31.95 -8.42 -7.78
N GLY A 21 30.83 -9.07 -7.53
CA GLY A 21 30.66 -9.98 -6.39
C GLY A 21 29.35 -10.76 -6.39
N ASP A 22 29.08 -11.51 -7.46
CA ASP A 22 28.12 -12.61 -7.41
C ASP A 22 28.73 -13.78 -6.61
N ASN A 23 28.01 -14.34 -5.63
CA ASN A 23 27.79 -15.78 -5.42
C ASN A 23 27.40 -16.14 -3.96
N SER A 24 26.58 -17.21 -3.86
CA SER A 24 26.25 -18.04 -2.69
C SER A 24 25.10 -17.51 -1.83
N GLY A 25 23.96 -18.18 -1.69
CA GLY A 25 23.73 -19.62 -1.57
C GLY A 25 23.27 -19.90 -0.14
N GLY A 26 21.96 -20.07 0.06
CA GLY A 26 21.38 -20.30 1.39
C GLY A 26 19.92 -20.73 1.32
N ASN A 27 19.70 -22.03 1.16
CA ASN A 27 18.38 -22.67 1.22
C ASN A 27 17.99 -22.84 2.70
N GLY A 28 16.90 -22.21 3.13
CA GLY A 28 16.41 -22.29 4.52
C GLY A 28 14.87 -22.36 4.54
N ASN A 29 14.35 -23.58 4.61
CA ASN A 29 12.95 -23.89 4.85
C ASN A 29 12.64 -23.63 6.34
N GLY A 30 11.72 -22.70 6.64
CA GLY A 30 11.35 -22.32 8.01
C GLY A 30 9.89 -21.89 8.11
N THR A 31 9.08 -22.79 8.65
CA THR A 31 7.64 -22.70 8.88
C THR A 31 7.32 -21.83 10.10
N GLY A 32 6.42 -20.85 9.96
CA GLY A 32 5.52 -20.35 11.01
C GLY A 32 6.05 -19.34 12.04
N GLY A 33 5.29 -18.25 12.25
CA GLY A 33 5.35 -17.46 13.48
C GLY A 33 5.09 -15.96 13.32
N ASN A 34 3.89 -15.52 13.72
CA ASN A 34 3.58 -14.12 14.06
C ASN A 34 4.51 -13.63 15.19
N SER A 35 5.21 -12.51 15.01
CA SER A 35 5.50 -11.56 16.10
C SER A 35 5.87 -10.20 15.53
N ALA A 36 5.01 -9.22 15.81
CA ALA A 36 5.20 -7.82 15.51
C ALA A 36 6.35 -7.24 16.35
N THR A 37 7.28 -6.56 15.70
CA THR A 37 7.95 -5.32 16.13
C THR A 37 8.70 -4.81 14.91
N ASP A 38 8.43 -3.58 14.49
CA ASP A 38 9.42 -2.59 14.05
C ASP A 38 8.65 -1.40 13.49
N GLY A 39 8.47 -0.41 14.36
CA GLY A 39 8.01 0.91 13.94
C GLY A 39 9.09 1.56 13.09
N SER A 40 8.82 1.67 11.80
CA SER A 40 9.50 2.61 10.90
C SER A 40 8.40 3.40 10.18
N GLY A 41 8.20 4.63 10.65
CA GLY A 41 7.43 5.60 9.90
C GLY A 41 8.25 6.05 8.71
N ASP A 42 7.90 5.56 7.52
CA ASP A 42 8.43 6.07 6.26
C ASP A 42 7.27 6.63 5.43
N ASN A 43 7.05 7.93 5.60
CA ASN A 43 6.24 8.71 4.68
C ASN A 43 6.96 8.81 3.32
N SER A 44 6.20 8.59 2.25
CA SER A 44 6.49 8.98 0.87
C SER A 44 7.71 8.36 0.19
N ALA A 45 7.52 7.15 -0.35
CA ALA A 45 8.20 6.73 -1.57
C ALA A 45 7.19 6.72 -2.73
N SER A 46 7.13 7.83 -3.45
CA SER A 46 6.64 7.86 -4.83
C SER A 46 7.55 6.96 -5.69
N GLY A 47 7.24 5.68 -5.72
CA GLY A 47 7.97 4.66 -6.48
C GLY A 47 7.05 4.00 -7.49
N LYS A 48 7.25 4.31 -8.77
CA LYS A 48 6.71 3.55 -9.89
C LYS A 48 7.19 2.09 -9.79
N GLY A 49 6.36 1.24 -9.23
CA GLY A 49 6.60 -0.19 -9.11
C GLY A 49 5.32 -0.94 -9.41
N GLN A 50 5.06 -1.16 -10.70
CA GLN A 50 4.02 -2.07 -11.19
C GLN A 50 4.34 -3.47 -10.67
N SER A 51 3.79 -3.82 -9.52
CA SER A 51 3.76 -5.18 -9.01
C SER A 51 2.31 -5.58 -8.89
N THR A 52 1.94 -6.66 -9.56
CA THR A 52 0.64 -7.34 -9.49
C THR A 52 0.41 -7.98 -8.12
N LYS A 53 0.68 -7.23 -7.04
CA LYS A 53 0.52 -7.59 -5.63
C LYS A 53 -0.35 -6.50 -5.02
N GLY A 54 -1.35 -6.90 -4.23
CA GLY A 54 -2.36 -5.98 -3.71
C GLY A 54 -1.75 -4.74 -3.04
N VAL A 55 -2.37 -3.59 -3.27
CA VAL A 55 -2.00 -2.33 -2.63
C VAL A 55 -2.64 -2.34 -1.24
N SER A 56 -1.84 -2.16 -0.20
CA SER A 56 -2.33 -2.01 1.16
C SER A 56 -1.76 -0.76 1.80
N HIS A 57 -2.61 -0.01 2.48
CA HIS A 57 -2.22 1.18 3.23
C HIS A 57 -3.12 1.37 4.46
N VAL A 58 -2.69 2.24 5.37
CA VAL A 58 -3.47 2.62 6.55
C VAL A 58 -3.78 4.10 6.43
N ASN A 59 -5.05 4.46 6.61
CA ASN A 59 -5.45 5.84 6.76
C ASN A 59 -4.98 6.35 8.12
N VAL A 60 -4.01 7.27 8.12
CA VAL A 60 -3.45 7.81 9.38
C VAL A 60 -4.45 8.65 10.18
N THR A 61 -5.53 9.13 9.56
CA THR A 61 -6.54 9.96 10.21
C THR A 61 -7.61 9.12 10.90
N THR A 62 -8.10 8.08 10.22
CA THR A 62 -9.18 7.22 10.75
C THR A 62 -8.66 5.93 11.39
N GLY A 63 -7.42 5.52 11.09
CA GLY A 63 -6.87 4.23 11.47
C GLY A 63 -7.34 3.07 10.58
N ASP A 64 -8.10 3.34 9.52
CA ASP A 64 -8.63 2.31 8.62
C ASP A 64 -7.51 1.63 7.86
N LYS A 65 -7.49 0.30 7.88
CA LYS A 65 -6.58 -0.48 7.04
C LYS A 65 -7.29 -0.85 5.74
N VAL A 66 -6.76 -0.40 4.61
CA VAL A 66 -7.31 -0.66 3.27
C VAL A 66 -6.41 -1.65 2.54
N GLU A 67 -7.02 -2.67 1.94
CA GLU A 67 -6.36 -3.68 1.13
C GLU A 67 -7.10 -3.83 -0.21
N VAL A 68 -6.42 -3.52 -1.31
CA VAL A 68 -6.94 -3.59 -2.68
C VAL A 68 -6.19 -4.67 -3.45
N SER A 69 -6.92 -5.69 -3.90
CA SER A 69 -6.37 -6.78 -4.72
C SER A 69 -7.26 -7.04 -5.92
N GLY A 70 -6.85 -6.53 -7.09
CA GLY A 70 -7.64 -6.62 -8.31
C GLY A 70 -9.02 -5.99 -8.14
N ASN A 71 -10.07 -6.80 -8.25
CA ASN A 71 -11.47 -6.38 -8.07
C ASN A 71 -11.98 -6.49 -6.63
N LYS A 72 -11.13 -6.92 -5.70
CA LYS A 72 -11.45 -7.03 -4.28
C LYS A 72 -10.91 -5.82 -3.53
N ILE A 73 -11.75 -5.22 -2.69
CA ILE A 73 -11.36 -4.19 -1.72
C ILE A 73 -11.79 -4.68 -0.35
N THR A 74 -10.91 -4.60 0.64
CA THR A 74 -11.20 -4.93 2.03
C THR A 74 -10.73 -3.76 2.89
N VAL A 75 -11.59 -3.31 3.78
CA VAL A 75 -11.30 -2.26 4.74
C VAL A 75 -11.56 -2.82 6.12
N THR A 76 -10.58 -2.71 7.00
CA THR A 76 -10.70 -3.08 8.41
C THR A 76 -10.64 -1.81 9.23
N HIS A 77 -11.75 -1.52 9.91
CA HIS A 77 -11.86 -0.38 10.81
C HIS A 77 -11.24 -0.70 12.18
N PRO A 78 -10.77 0.31 12.94
CA PRO A 78 -10.22 0.11 14.28
C PRO A 78 -11.22 -0.49 15.29
N ASP A 79 -12.52 -0.32 15.05
CA ASP A 79 -13.59 -0.86 15.88
C ASP A 79 -13.87 -2.36 15.62
N GLY A 80 -13.14 -2.97 14.68
CA GLY A 80 -13.28 -4.37 14.28
C GLY A 80 -14.33 -4.61 13.19
N ILE A 81 -15.06 -3.58 12.75
CA ILE A 81 -15.95 -3.69 11.59
C ILE A 81 -15.10 -3.88 10.33
N THR A 82 -15.58 -4.74 9.43
CA THR A 82 -14.92 -4.97 8.14
C THR A 82 -15.86 -4.68 6.99
N GLU A 83 -15.42 -3.87 6.04
CA GLU A 83 -16.10 -3.63 4.77
C GLU A 83 -15.38 -4.35 3.64
N LYS A 84 -16.13 -5.00 2.76
CA LYS A 84 -15.56 -5.79 1.67
C LYS A 84 -16.37 -5.62 0.40
N ILE A 85 -15.68 -5.35 -0.70
CA ILE A 85 -16.22 -5.50 -2.04
C ILE A 85 -15.55 -6.68 -2.70
N GLU A 86 -16.34 -7.67 -3.11
CA GLU A 86 -15.88 -8.80 -3.92
C GLU A 86 -17.02 -9.29 -4.82
N ASN A 87 -16.68 -9.74 -6.04
CA ASN A 87 -17.66 -10.26 -7.01
C ASN A 87 -18.85 -9.30 -7.24
N GLY A 88 -18.61 -7.98 -7.21
CA GLY A 88 -19.65 -6.97 -7.38
C GLY A 88 -20.64 -6.84 -6.22
N ARG A 89 -20.34 -7.42 -5.05
CA ARG A 89 -21.16 -7.31 -3.84
C ARG A 89 -20.40 -6.58 -2.75
N PHE A 90 -21.12 -5.72 -2.04
CA PHE A 90 -20.66 -5.07 -0.82
C PHE A 90 -21.14 -5.88 0.38
N LYS A 91 -20.22 -6.24 1.26
CA LYS A 91 -20.48 -6.91 2.52
C LYS A 91 -19.85 -6.13 3.66
N MET A 92 -20.62 -5.88 4.70
CA MET A 92 -20.12 -5.34 5.97
C MET A 92 -20.30 -6.39 7.06
N LYS A 93 -19.24 -6.61 7.82
CA LYS A 93 -19.23 -7.52 8.97
C LYS A 93 -18.96 -6.73 10.24
N ASP A 94 -19.63 -7.11 11.33
CA ASP A 94 -19.30 -6.59 12.64
C ASP A 94 -18.00 -7.20 13.19
N ALA A 95 -17.55 -6.73 14.36
CA ALA A 95 -16.36 -7.22 15.04
C ALA A 95 -16.42 -8.71 15.44
N LEU A 96 -17.62 -9.30 15.47
CA LEU A 96 -17.83 -10.73 15.73
C LEU A 96 -17.86 -11.56 14.44
N GLY A 97 -17.66 -10.93 13.28
CA GLY A 97 -17.63 -11.57 11.97
C GLY A 97 -19.01 -11.85 11.37
N ARG A 98 -20.09 -11.35 11.98
CA ARG A 98 -21.47 -11.50 11.48
C ARG A 98 -21.71 -10.48 10.38
N THR A 99 -22.31 -10.91 9.27
CA THR A 99 -22.69 -10.01 8.18
C THR A 99 -23.86 -9.14 8.59
N ILE A 100 -23.66 -7.82 8.64
CA ILE A 100 -24.70 -6.83 8.96
C ILE A 100 -25.26 -6.16 7.71
N ILE A 101 -24.51 -6.15 6.60
CA ILE A 101 -24.96 -5.67 5.29
C ILE A 101 -24.49 -6.65 4.21
N ASP A 102 -25.38 -7.06 3.32
CA ASP A 102 -25.08 -7.74 2.05
C ASP A 102 -25.93 -7.12 0.94
N ARG A 103 -25.29 -6.39 0.03
CA ARG A 103 -25.97 -5.75 -1.11
C ARG A 103 -25.08 -5.74 -2.35
N LEU A 104 -25.67 -5.41 -3.49
CA LEU A 104 -24.88 -5.14 -4.71
C LEU A 104 -23.98 -3.91 -4.46
N ALA A 105 -22.72 -4.02 -4.84
CA ALA A 105 -21.80 -2.91 -4.74
C ALA A 105 -22.18 -1.83 -5.75
N THR A 106 -22.21 -0.59 -5.30
CA THR A 106 -22.37 0.57 -6.18
C THR A 106 -21.01 1.17 -6.56
N PRO A 107 -20.92 1.92 -7.66
CA PRO A 107 -19.70 2.65 -8.00
C PRO A 107 -19.27 3.64 -6.90
N ALA A 108 -20.22 4.16 -6.12
CA ALA A 108 -19.97 5.02 -4.98
C ALA A 108 -19.27 4.26 -3.83
N ASP A 109 -19.70 3.02 -3.54
CA ASP A 109 -19.04 2.19 -2.52
C ASP A 109 -17.57 1.93 -2.88
N ALA A 110 -17.30 1.56 -4.14
CA ALA A 110 -15.93 1.30 -4.59
C ALA A 110 -15.05 2.56 -4.54
N SER A 111 -15.60 3.71 -4.92
CA SER A 111 -14.87 4.98 -4.85
C SER A 111 -14.56 5.38 -3.41
N ARG A 112 -15.53 5.24 -2.50
CA ARG A 112 -15.34 5.52 -1.06
C ARG A 112 -14.24 4.65 -0.48
N LEU A 113 -14.29 3.33 -0.67
CA LEU A 113 -13.30 2.43 -0.09
C LEU A 113 -11.88 2.60 -0.65
N LYS A 114 -11.74 3.07 -1.90
CA LYS A 114 -10.43 3.39 -2.50
C LYS A 114 -9.84 4.72 -2.05
N ALA A 115 -10.69 5.62 -1.54
CA ALA A 115 -10.29 6.96 -1.09
C ALA A 115 -9.96 7.02 0.41
N LEU A 116 -10.27 5.94 1.15
CA LEU A 116 -9.77 5.71 2.50
C LEU A 116 -8.26 5.51 2.47
#